data_AF-A0A0N1PFZ8-F1
#
_entry.id   AF-A0A0N1PFZ8-F1
#
_cell.length_a   1.000
_cell.length_b   1.000
_cell.length_c   1.000
_cell.angle_alpha   90.00
_cell.angle_beta   90.00
_cell.angle_gamma   90.00
#
_symmetry.space_group_name_H-M   'P 1'
#
loop_
_entity.id
_entity.type
_entity.pdbx_description
1 polymer ?
#
loop_
_entity_poly.entity_id
_entity_poly.type
_entity_poly.pdbx_seq_one_letter_code
_entity_poly.pdbx_strand_id
1 'polypeptide(L)'
;MSLKKEPLPVRKLCSCNAVLCSPEEAKTAPSCDLFGVILLNSPANTEADFAEYVRLFQHYRGGGSTAGGEIPKNQRGEDISPYFICADGAYAALKRYFAAQAANAKIAEEDDAEDPTDVFDSSALMAMRLCDVLIGDMDSLSPAQLRLVAAVAAAAEDVRASAQSTETTPPKAKKAATAAAGTTPSTCSPTEVKEGPLYHETVAAIPVALLEVIRKRRDEALQRRRSPDAAPTTPPTDTPVVLPITCQMSTDFLKSVALLERLYRLEQGNTETLSEKEQAEYHQSHQVEHRVEELMKACDAQLEVACEESERQADGDTKEVERCRNLIMAVSPSSSCTVQTQVLPNVAVLGALGGRIDHEIGVMVTVMRFSRIFHLIVVNRYNVLFACWPDGVTQLLMPPSWKQQADLSRDSSVQATAAAAADPYMCGVVPFGAVRELETTGFFWNIVKNRRGCYDEFTGVRGYRFAFDGIVSVCNIVSSRLVTADFRPTTCEVSKPSWDPEAPSANPPALVMLGRPKSSMVKAASALKQSEKL
;
A
#
# COMPACT_ATOMS: atom_id res chain seq x y z
N MET A 1 11.54 37.24 21.36
CA MET A 1 10.91 36.83 20.09
C MET A 1 11.44 35.45 19.77
N SER A 2 10.61 34.40 19.92
CA SER A 2 11.00 33.04 19.53
C SER A 2 11.03 33.01 18.00
N LEU A 3 12.22 32.89 17.40
CA LEU A 3 12.34 32.59 15.98
C LEU A 3 11.64 31.25 15.75
N LYS A 4 10.46 31.28 15.11
CA LYS A 4 9.83 30.06 14.62
C LYS A 4 10.82 29.41 13.67
N LYS A 5 11.50 28.36 14.14
CA LYS A 5 12.40 27.55 13.34
C LYS A 5 11.55 27.00 12.19
N GLU A 6 11.87 27.37 10.96
CA GLU A 6 11.16 26.84 9.80
C GLU A 6 11.24 25.31 9.82
N PRO A 7 10.13 24.61 9.52
CA PRO A 7 10.14 23.15 9.49
C PRO A 7 11.13 22.68 8.43
N LEU A 8 11.95 21.69 8.79
CA LEU A 8 12.89 21.09 7.84
C LEU A 8 12.12 20.45 6.67
N PRO A 9 12.64 20.53 5.43
CA PRO A 9 12.10 19.79 4.31
C PRO A 9 12.02 18.28 4.60
N VAL A 10 11.02 17.61 4.08
CA VAL A 10 10.81 16.17 4.35
C VAL A 10 11.41 15.31 3.25
N ARG A 11 12.00 14.19 3.67
CA ARG A 11 12.44 13.08 2.83
C ARG A 11 11.61 11.84 3.14
N LYS A 12 10.81 11.40 2.17
CA LYS A 12 10.17 10.08 2.16
C LYS A 12 11.20 9.03 1.79
N LEU A 13 11.48 8.11 2.71
CA LEU A 13 12.26 6.92 2.44
C LEU A 13 11.28 5.75 2.27
N CYS A 14 11.30 5.11 1.09
CA CYS A 14 10.37 4.06 0.75
C CYS A 14 11.04 2.86 0.07
N SER A 15 10.32 1.74 0.06
CA SER A 15 10.71 0.50 -0.58
C SER A 15 9.46 -0.19 -1.12
N CYS A 16 9.60 -0.86 -2.27
CA CYS A 16 8.55 -1.70 -2.84
C CYS A 16 8.82 -3.20 -2.62
N ASN A 17 9.75 -3.55 -1.71
CA ASN A 17 10.21 -4.92 -1.47
C ASN A 17 9.07 -5.88 -1.10
N ALA A 18 8.07 -5.42 -0.36
CA ALA A 18 6.90 -6.23 0.01
C ALA A 18 6.19 -6.89 -1.19
N VAL A 19 6.24 -6.23 -2.36
CA VAL A 19 5.57 -6.66 -3.60
C VAL A 19 6.57 -7.10 -4.67
N LEU A 20 7.79 -6.55 -4.67
CA LEU A 20 8.79 -6.85 -5.70
C LEU A 20 9.72 -8.02 -5.33
N CYS A 21 9.94 -8.30 -4.06
CA CYS A 21 10.81 -9.40 -3.64
C CYS A 21 10.13 -10.76 -3.84
N SER A 22 10.94 -11.75 -4.21
CA SER A 22 10.52 -13.15 -4.08
C SER A 22 10.28 -13.52 -2.61
N PRO A 23 9.54 -14.59 -2.29
CA PRO A 23 9.35 -15.04 -0.91
C PRO A 23 10.66 -15.33 -0.16
N GLU A 24 11.72 -15.72 -0.88
CA GLU A 24 13.05 -15.96 -0.32
C GLU A 24 13.78 -14.64 -0.01
N GLU A 25 13.73 -13.69 -0.95
CA GLU A 25 14.33 -12.35 -0.78
C GLU A 25 13.61 -11.53 0.28
N ALA A 26 12.30 -11.70 0.44
CA ALA A 26 11.50 -10.99 1.44
C ALA A 26 11.98 -11.27 2.87
N LYS A 27 12.67 -12.40 3.11
CA LYS A 27 13.23 -12.75 4.43
C LYS A 27 14.41 -11.87 4.84
N THR A 28 15.13 -11.29 3.88
CA THR A 28 16.35 -10.51 4.11
C THR A 28 16.23 -9.07 3.65
N ALA A 29 15.24 -8.77 2.81
CA ALA A 29 14.98 -7.43 2.33
C ALA A 29 14.39 -6.54 3.44
N PRO A 30 14.87 -5.29 3.57
CA PRO A 30 14.34 -4.34 4.53
C PRO A 30 12.93 -3.89 4.12
N SER A 31 12.11 -3.50 5.10
CA SER A 31 10.79 -2.88 4.89
C SER A 31 9.84 -3.72 4.01
N CYS A 32 9.73 -5.01 4.31
CA CYS A 32 8.73 -5.90 3.68
C CYS A 32 7.34 -5.80 4.32
N ASP A 33 7.20 -5.15 5.48
CA ASP A 33 5.95 -5.09 6.22
C ASP A 33 4.90 -4.23 5.53
N LEU A 34 3.67 -4.75 5.51
CA LEU A 34 2.49 -4.07 5.01
C LEU A 34 1.57 -3.69 6.17
N PHE A 35 0.99 -2.50 6.08
CA PHE A 35 -0.12 -2.07 6.91
C PHE A 35 -1.48 -2.54 6.35
N GLY A 36 -1.59 -2.59 5.03
CA GLY A 36 -2.80 -3.05 4.36
C GLY A 36 -2.54 -3.65 2.98
N VAL A 37 -3.47 -4.48 2.53
CA VAL A 37 -3.55 -5.05 1.19
C VAL A 37 -4.96 -4.79 0.67
N ILE A 38 -5.06 -4.10 -0.46
CA ILE A 38 -6.33 -3.76 -1.11
C ILE A 38 -6.43 -4.53 -2.43
N LEU A 39 -7.52 -5.26 -2.62
CA LEU A 39 -7.88 -5.84 -3.91
C LEU A 39 -9.06 -5.07 -4.51
N LEU A 40 -8.81 -4.36 -5.60
CA LEU A 40 -9.81 -3.62 -6.34
C LEU A 40 -10.47 -4.49 -7.42
N ASN A 41 -11.72 -4.14 -7.73
CA ASN A 41 -12.45 -4.76 -8.82
C ASN A 41 -12.10 -4.06 -10.13
N SER A 42 -11.30 -4.72 -10.96
CA SER A 42 -11.00 -4.27 -12.30
C SER A 42 -11.30 -5.39 -13.30
N PRO A 43 -11.91 -5.08 -14.45
CA PRO A 43 -12.09 -6.05 -15.52
C PRO A 43 -10.75 -6.52 -16.12
N ALA A 44 -9.67 -5.80 -15.84
CA ALA A 44 -8.32 -6.17 -16.26
C ALA A 44 -7.58 -7.05 -15.25
N ASN A 45 -8.21 -7.40 -14.12
CA ASN A 45 -7.63 -8.34 -13.16
C ASN A 45 -7.32 -9.66 -13.86
N THR A 46 -6.05 -10.03 -13.82
CA THR A 46 -5.56 -11.30 -14.34
C THR A 46 -5.42 -12.31 -13.22
N GLU A 47 -5.21 -13.57 -13.60
CA GLU A 47 -4.85 -14.64 -12.66
C GLU A 47 -3.64 -14.26 -11.80
N ALA A 48 -2.68 -13.53 -12.37
CA ALA A 48 -1.49 -13.08 -11.66
C ALA A 48 -1.80 -12.08 -10.53
N ASP A 49 -2.81 -11.22 -10.69
CA ASP A 49 -3.20 -10.25 -9.66
C ASP A 49 -3.86 -10.96 -8.47
N PHE A 50 -4.71 -11.97 -8.73
CA PHE A 50 -5.29 -12.80 -7.68
C PHE A 50 -4.24 -13.69 -7.01
N ALA A 51 -3.36 -14.33 -7.78
CA ALA A 51 -2.25 -15.11 -7.25
C ALA A 51 -1.35 -14.28 -6.31
N GLU A 52 -1.05 -13.04 -6.69
CA GLU A 52 -0.24 -12.13 -5.86
C GLU A 52 -0.98 -11.72 -4.58
N TYR A 53 -2.30 -11.46 -4.65
CA TYR A 53 -3.12 -11.22 -3.47
C TYR A 53 -3.08 -12.42 -2.51
N VAL A 54 -3.23 -13.63 -3.04
CA VAL A 54 -3.23 -14.88 -2.26
C VAL A 54 -1.86 -15.15 -1.67
N ARG A 55 -0.78 -14.91 -2.41
CA ARG A 55 0.60 -15.00 -1.92
C ARG A 55 0.81 -14.10 -0.71
N LEU A 56 0.38 -12.84 -0.79
CA LEU A 56 0.45 -11.91 0.35
C LEU A 56 -0.42 -12.39 1.50
N PHE A 57 -1.66 -12.84 1.22
CA PHE A 57 -2.55 -13.38 2.23
C PHE A 57 -1.94 -14.56 2.98
N GLN A 58 -1.41 -15.56 2.27
CA GLN A 58 -0.75 -16.72 2.85
C GLN A 58 0.51 -16.33 3.63
N HIS A 59 1.32 -15.40 3.10
CA HIS A 59 2.52 -14.92 3.79
C HIS A 59 2.20 -14.31 5.17
N TYR A 60 1.12 -13.53 5.27
CA TYR A 60 0.76 -12.81 6.49
C TYR A 60 -0.23 -13.53 7.41
N ARG A 61 -1.09 -14.40 6.86
CA ARG A 61 -2.19 -15.08 7.56
C ARG A 61 -2.04 -16.59 7.62
N GLY A 62 -1.18 -17.19 6.79
CA GLY A 62 -0.92 -18.62 6.80
C GLY A 62 -0.32 -19.05 8.13
N GLY A 63 -1.05 -19.93 8.83
CA GLY A 63 -0.57 -20.69 9.98
C GLY A 63 -0.77 -22.16 9.66
N GLY A 64 0.28 -22.85 9.20
CA GLY A 64 0.17 -24.27 8.84
C GLY A 64 1.26 -24.69 7.86
N SER A 65 1.93 -25.77 8.22
CA SER A 65 2.99 -26.46 7.48
C SER A 65 2.46 -27.02 6.15
N THR A 66 2.83 -26.43 5.01
CA THR A 66 2.91 -27.21 3.76
C THR A 66 4.13 -28.13 3.88
N ALA A 67 3.92 -29.43 3.67
CA ALA A 67 4.87 -30.50 3.91
C ALA A 67 6.32 -30.17 3.48
N GLY A 68 7.26 -30.30 4.42
CA GLY A 68 8.70 -30.33 4.15
C GLY A 68 9.44 -29.00 3.96
N GLY A 69 8.75 -27.87 3.84
CA GLY A 69 9.38 -26.55 3.79
C GLY A 69 9.48 -25.93 5.18
N GLU A 70 10.68 -25.58 5.67
CA GLU A 70 10.81 -24.75 6.87
C GLU A 70 9.93 -23.49 6.68
N ILE A 71 8.88 -23.38 7.51
CA ILE A 71 8.09 -22.16 7.64
C ILE A 71 9.11 -21.03 7.79
N PRO A 72 9.06 -19.97 6.95
CA PRO A 72 9.88 -18.80 7.16
C PRO A 72 9.65 -18.31 8.59
N LYS A 73 10.59 -18.64 9.48
CA LYS A 73 10.67 -18.00 10.79
C LYS A 73 10.91 -16.54 10.44
N ASN A 74 9.87 -15.72 10.45
CA ASN A 74 10.05 -14.29 10.61
C ASN A 74 10.71 -14.17 11.99
N GLN A 75 12.05 -14.11 11.99
CA GLN A 75 12.88 -14.04 13.19
C GLN A 75 12.70 -12.69 13.91
N ARG A 76 11.87 -11.79 13.39
CA ARG A 76 11.57 -10.51 14.02
C ARG A 76 10.15 -10.51 14.54
N GLY A 77 10.05 -10.56 15.87
CA GLY A 77 8.81 -10.43 16.61
C GLY A 77 8.26 -9.01 16.54
N GLU A 78 7.58 -8.67 15.45
CA GLU A 78 6.64 -7.55 15.47
C GLU A 78 5.19 -8.03 15.33
N ASP A 79 4.32 -7.43 16.14
CA ASP A 79 2.93 -7.81 16.46
C ASP A 79 1.87 -7.37 15.43
N ILE A 80 2.24 -7.08 14.18
CA ILE A 80 1.32 -6.40 13.25
C ILE A 80 1.12 -7.20 11.97
N SER A 81 -0.11 -7.68 11.77
CA SER A 81 -0.58 -8.28 10.51
C SER A 81 -1.27 -7.20 9.67
N PRO A 82 -1.16 -7.17 8.33
CA PRO A 82 -1.87 -6.20 7.51
C PRO A 82 -3.39 -6.43 7.51
N TYR A 83 -4.13 -5.34 7.30
CA TYR A 83 -5.55 -5.41 6.95
C TYR A 83 -5.74 -5.85 5.50
N PHE A 84 -6.59 -6.85 5.27
CA PHE A 84 -6.98 -7.29 3.93
C PHE A 84 -8.36 -6.73 3.59
N ILE A 85 -8.43 -5.91 2.55
CA ILE A 85 -9.64 -5.22 2.11
C ILE A 85 -9.94 -5.61 0.66
N CYS A 86 -11.16 -6.07 0.42
CA CYS A 86 -11.68 -6.24 -0.93
C CYS A 86 -12.68 -5.12 -1.25
N ALA A 87 -12.54 -4.52 -2.42
CA ALA A 87 -13.57 -3.66 -3.00
C ALA A 87 -14.78 -4.49 -3.45
N ASP A 88 -15.91 -3.82 -3.67
CA ASP A 88 -17.11 -4.46 -4.18
C ASP A 88 -16.86 -5.14 -5.54
N GLY A 89 -17.41 -6.34 -5.72
CA GLY A 89 -17.19 -7.20 -6.89
C GLY A 89 -15.83 -7.92 -6.91
N ALA A 90 -14.79 -7.37 -6.29
CA ALA A 90 -13.46 -7.99 -6.23
C ALA A 90 -13.49 -9.31 -5.43
N TYR A 91 -14.25 -9.33 -4.34
CA TYR A 91 -14.42 -10.53 -3.51
C TYR A 91 -15.12 -11.67 -4.26
N ALA A 92 -16.12 -11.35 -5.10
CA ALA A 92 -16.78 -12.34 -5.93
C ALA A 92 -15.83 -12.91 -6.99
N ALA A 93 -15.00 -12.06 -7.62
CA ALA A 93 -13.99 -12.50 -8.57
C ALA A 93 -12.93 -13.39 -7.90
N LEU A 94 -12.46 -13.02 -6.71
CA LEU A 94 -11.51 -13.79 -5.92
C LEU A 94 -12.06 -15.19 -5.58
N LYS A 95 -13.33 -15.30 -5.17
CA LYS A 95 -13.98 -16.60 -4.94
C LYS A 95 -14.02 -17.47 -6.21
N ARG A 96 -14.30 -16.88 -7.37
CA ARG A 96 -14.30 -17.62 -8.65
C ARG A 96 -12.90 -18.11 -9.01
N TYR A 97 -11.88 -17.29 -8.78
CA TYR A 97 -10.49 -17.67 -8.97
C TYR A 97 -10.14 -18.92 -8.15
N PHE A 98 -10.47 -18.94 -6.86
CA PHE A 98 -10.25 -20.12 -6.02
C PHE A 98 -11.05 -21.34 -6.47
N ALA A 99 -12.29 -21.16 -6.94
CA ALA A 99 -13.12 -22.27 -7.39
C ALA A 99 -12.53 -22.93 -8.65
N ALA A 100 -11.96 -22.12 -9.54
CA ALA A 100 -11.24 -22.60 -10.71
C ALA A 100 -9.97 -23.36 -10.31
N GLN A 101 -9.17 -22.84 -9.36
CA GLN A 101 -7.98 -23.56 -8.88
C GLN A 101 -8.32 -24.91 -8.23
N ALA A 102 -9.38 -24.95 -7.41
CA ALA A 102 -9.84 -26.18 -6.79
C ALA A 102 -10.35 -27.22 -7.82
N ALA A 103 -10.97 -26.76 -8.92
CA ALA A 103 -11.40 -27.63 -10.00
C ALA A 103 -10.21 -28.18 -10.80
N ASN A 104 -9.20 -27.35 -11.08
CA ASN A 104 -7.99 -27.76 -11.79
C ASN A 104 -7.17 -28.79 -11.00
N ALA A 105 -7.06 -28.63 -9.67
CA ALA A 105 -6.38 -29.59 -8.81
C ALA A 105 -7.02 -31.00 -8.87
N LYS A 106 -8.36 -31.07 -8.84
CA LYS A 106 -9.09 -32.35 -8.92
C LYS A 106 -8.89 -33.09 -10.24
N ILE A 107 -8.74 -32.36 -11.35
CA ILE A 107 -8.52 -32.96 -12.67
C ILE A 107 -7.09 -33.52 -12.78
N ALA A 108 -6.11 -32.88 -12.13
CA ALA A 108 -4.72 -33.35 -12.14
C ALA A 108 -4.52 -34.64 -11.32
N GLU A 109 -5.34 -34.88 -10.30
CA GLU A 109 -5.29 -36.10 -9.47
C GLU A 109 -5.95 -37.33 -10.11
N GLU A 110 -6.88 -37.15 -11.06
CA GLU A 110 -7.54 -38.27 -11.76
C GLU A 110 -6.60 -39.04 -12.72
N ASP A 111 -5.45 -38.46 -13.09
CA ASP A 111 -4.44 -39.10 -13.95
C ASP A 111 -3.33 -39.83 -13.15
N ASP A 112 -3.22 -39.65 -11.82
CA ASP A 112 -2.10 -40.16 -10.99
C ASP A 112 -2.51 -40.64 -9.56
N ALA A 113 -3.67 -41.28 -9.37
CA ALA A 113 -4.12 -41.69 -8.03
C ALA A 113 -3.87 -43.19 -7.69
N GLU A 114 -2.84 -43.48 -6.87
CA GLU A 114 -2.74 -44.69 -6.03
C GLU A 114 -3.00 -44.44 -4.52
N ASP A 115 -3.18 -43.20 -4.05
CA ASP A 115 -3.53 -42.98 -2.63
C ASP A 115 -4.44 -41.74 -2.44
N PRO A 116 -5.72 -41.90 -2.01
CA PRO A 116 -6.72 -40.83 -1.95
C PRO A 116 -6.67 -40.00 -0.65
N THR A 117 -5.52 -39.92 0.03
CA THR A 117 -5.44 -39.36 1.39
C THR A 117 -4.97 -37.89 1.48
N ASP A 118 -4.53 -37.25 0.39
CA ASP A 118 -4.06 -35.84 0.40
C ASP A 118 -5.10 -34.78 -0.03
N VAL A 119 -6.38 -35.16 -0.18
CA VAL A 119 -7.50 -34.31 -0.66
C VAL A 119 -7.90 -33.18 0.33
N PHE A 120 -7.10 -32.91 1.38
CA PHE A 120 -7.55 -32.11 2.53
C PHE A 120 -7.28 -30.59 2.47
N ASP A 121 -6.49 -30.04 1.53
CA ASP A 121 -6.10 -28.61 1.62
C ASP A 121 -6.85 -27.64 0.66
N SER A 122 -7.45 -28.13 -0.43
CA SER A 122 -8.22 -27.28 -1.36
C SER A 122 -9.59 -26.84 -0.79
N SER A 123 -10.19 -27.68 0.05
CA SER A 123 -11.44 -27.37 0.78
C SER A 123 -11.21 -26.39 1.94
N ALA A 124 -10.04 -26.47 2.60
CA ALA A 124 -9.63 -25.56 3.66
C ALA A 124 -9.42 -24.13 3.14
N LEU A 125 -8.89 -23.99 1.91
CA LEU A 125 -8.73 -22.73 1.20
C LEU A 125 -10.07 -22.04 0.86
N MET A 126 -11.10 -22.82 0.50
CA MET A 126 -12.46 -22.33 0.29
C MET A 126 -13.20 -21.95 1.58
N ALA A 127 -12.79 -22.53 2.71
CA ALA A 127 -13.21 -22.11 4.04
C ALA A 127 -12.45 -20.85 4.53
N MET A 128 -11.53 -20.28 3.73
CA MET A 128 -10.72 -19.15 4.19
C MET A 128 -11.45 -17.82 4.18
N ARG A 129 -11.12 -17.06 5.21
CA ARG A 129 -11.49 -15.66 5.48
C ARG A 129 -10.65 -14.75 4.57
N LEU A 130 -10.95 -14.75 3.26
CA LEU A 130 -10.10 -14.16 2.22
C LEU A 130 -9.88 -12.63 2.33
N CYS A 131 -10.63 -11.95 3.20
CA CYS A 131 -10.36 -10.58 3.62
C CYS A 131 -10.92 -10.32 5.03
N ASP A 132 -10.46 -9.24 5.65
CA ASP A 132 -11.03 -8.71 6.89
C ASP A 132 -12.30 -7.89 6.58
N VAL A 133 -12.28 -7.16 5.46
CA VAL A 133 -13.31 -6.20 5.08
C VAL A 133 -13.71 -6.34 3.61
N LEU A 134 -15.00 -6.20 3.34
CA LEU A 134 -15.56 -5.94 2.01
C LEU A 134 -16.21 -4.53 2.02
N ILE A 135 -15.79 -3.64 1.13
CA ILE A 135 -16.24 -2.24 1.12
C ILE A 135 -16.60 -1.77 -0.30
N GLY A 136 -17.65 -0.96 -0.41
CA GLY A 136 -18.12 -0.42 -1.68
C GLY A 136 -19.62 -0.13 -1.66
N ASP A 137 -20.21 0.15 -2.82
CA ASP A 137 -21.65 0.39 -2.98
C ASP A 137 -22.51 -0.89 -2.85
N MET A 138 -21.89 -2.06 -2.97
CA MET A 138 -22.50 -3.39 -2.84
C MET A 138 -23.45 -3.78 -3.98
N ASP A 139 -23.26 -3.20 -5.16
CA ASP A 139 -24.02 -3.58 -6.36
C ASP A 139 -23.70 -5.02 -6.80
N SER A 140 -22.58 -5.59 -6.35
CA SER A 140 -22.20 -6.98 -6.67
C SER A 140 -22.89 -8.05 -5.80
N LEU A 141 -23.55 -7.66 -4.72
CA LEU A 141 -24.21 -8.59 -3.78
C LEU A 141 -25.72 -8.59 -3.95
N SER A 142 -26.34 -9.78 -3.91
CA SER A 142 -27.80 -9.86 -3.92
C SER A 142 -28.41 -9.33 -2.62
N PRO A 143 -29.66 -8.83 -2.62
CA PRO A 143 -30.34 -8.39 -1.41
C PRO A 143 -30.46 -9.48 -0.32
N ALA A 144 -30.39 -10.77 -0.70
CA ALA A 144 -30.36 -11.88 0.25
C ALA A 144 -28.98 -12.06 0.88
N GLN A 145 -27.91 -11.89 0.10
CA GLN A 145 -26.52 -11.91 0.60
C GLN A 145 -26.25 -10.73 1.53
N LEU A 146 -26.76 -9.54 1.18
CA LEU A 146 -26.66 -8.36 2.04
C LEU A 146 -27.41 -8.53 3.37
N ARG A 147 -28.59 -9.16 3.36
CA ARG A 147 -29.34 -9.48 4.59
C ARG A 147 -28.64 -10.51 5.47
N LEU A 148 -28.08 -11.57 4.87
CA LEU A 148 -27.31 -12.58 5.60
C LEU A 148 -26.10 -11.94 6.31
N VAL A 149 -25.46 -10.98 5.64
CA VAL A 149 -24.33 -10.23 6.15
C VAL A 149 -24.73 -9.22 7.23
N ALA A 150 -25.84 -8.51 7.04
CA ALA A 150 -26.38 -7.56 8.01
C ALA A 150 -26.75 -8.22 9.33
N ALA A 151 -27.32 -9.44 9.28
CA ALA A 151 -27.64 -10.23 10.47
C ALA A 151 -26.38 -10.58 11.30
N VAL A 152 -25.22 -10.76 10.65
CA VAL A 152 -23.95 -10.99 11.35
C VAL A 152 -23.43 -9.71 12.02
N ALA A 153 -23.66 -8.54 11.42
CA ALA A 153 -23.30 -7.25 11.99
C ALA A 153 -24.19 -6.88 13.20
N ALA A 154 -25.50 -7.12 13.12
CA ALA A 154 -26.44 -6.93 14.22
C ALA A 154 -26.15 -7.88 15.41
N ALA A 155 -25.84 -9.15 15.12
CA ALA A 155 -25.42 -10.11 16.15
C ALA A 155 -24.11 -9.69 16.86
N ALA A 156 -23.20 -8.98 16.17
CA ALA A 156 -21.98 -8.46 16.79
C ALA A 156 -22.24 -7.28 17.74
N GLU A 157 -23.33 -6.51 17.54
CA GLU A 157 -23.79 -5.48 18.48
C GLU A 157 -24.48 -6.10 19.70
N ASP A 158 -25.38 -7.08 19.50
CA ASP A 158 -26.12 -7.74 20.59
C ASP A 158 -25.21 -8.58 21.51
N VAL A 159 -24.23 -9.30 20.96
CA VAL A 159 -23.26 -10.07 21.76
C VAL A 159 -22.37 -9.14 22.60
N ARG A 160 -22.08 -7.92 22.13
CA ARG A 160 -21.33 -6.91 22.90
C ARG A 160 -22.18 -6.24 23.98
N ALA A 161 -23.45 -5.95 23.72
CA ALA A 161 -24.38 -5.44 24.73
C ALA A 161 -24.58 -6.46 25.87
N SER A 162 -24.60 -7.75 25.54
CA SER A 162 -24.65 -8.85 26.51
C SER A 162 -23.35 -8.97 27.33
N ALA A 163 -22.18 -8.88 26.68
CA ALA A 163 -20.87 -9.00 27.33
C ALA A 163 -20.50 -7.81 28.24
N GLN A 164 -21.08 -6.62 28.03
CA GLN A 164 -20.91 -5.46 28.91
C GLN A 164 -21.92 -5.42 30.08
N SER A 165 -22.87 -6.36 30.13
CA SER A 165 -23.91 -6.39 31.18
C SER A 165 -23.55 -7.22 32.42
N THR A 166 -22.39 -7.88 32.43
CA THR A 166 -21.92 -8.68 33.57
C THR A 166 -20.83 -7.98 34.35
N GLU A 167 -21.10 -6.78 34.88
CA GLU A 167 -20.42 -6.29 36.09
C GLU A 167 -21.21 -5.17 36.79
N THR A 168 -21.67 -5.48 38.01
CA THR A 168 -22.04 -4.59 39.13
C THR A 168 -23.44 -3.89 39.19
N THR A 169 -24.23 -4.40 40.15
CA THR A 169 -25.26 -3.81 41.05
C THR A 169 -25.80 -2.37 40.86
N PRO A 170 -27.12 -2.14 41.11
CA PRO A 170 -27.77 -0.84 40.94
C PRO A 170 -27.77 0.02 42.22
N PRO A 171 -27.69 1.37 42.14
CA PRO A 171 -28.10 2.23 43.24
C PRO A 171 -29.58 2.65 43.12
N LYS A 172 -30.20 2.70 44.29
CA LYS A 172 -31.59 3.07 44.56
C LYS A 172 -31.90 4.53 44.18
N ALA A 173 -33.06 4.68 43.55
CA ALA A 173 -34.10 5.71 43.72
C ALA A 173 -33.73 7.13 44.19
N LYS A 174 -34.18 8.13 43.42
CA LYS A 174 -34.99 9.24 43.98
C LYS A 174 -36.04 9.73 42.98
N LYS A 175 -37.30 9.62 43.42
CA LYS A 175 -38.50 10.24 42.84
C LYS A 175 -38.41 11.77 42.91
N ALA A 176 -38.92 12.43 41.87
CA ALA A 176 -39.80 13.59 42.03
C ALA A 176 -40.84 13.58 40.89
N ALA A 177 -42.11 13.46 41.30
CA ALA A 177 -43.30 13.73 40.49
C ALA A 177 -43.36 15.24 40.15
N THR A 178 -44.01 15.69 39.07
CA THR A 178 -45.47 15.80 38.86
C THR A 178 -45.70 16.24 37.40
N ALA A 179 -46.47 15.53 36.56
CA ALA A 179 -47.93 15.43 36.46
C ALA A 179 -48.54 16.38 35.40
N ALA A 180 -49.07 15.80 34.32
CA ALA A 180 -50.35 16.20 33.71
C ALA A 180 -50.86 15.05 32.80
N ALA A 181 -52.11 14.65 33.04
CA ALA A 181 -52.89 13.61 32.38
C ALA A 181 -53.24 13.95 30.91
N GLY A 182 -53.60 13.03 30.01
CA GLY A 182 -53.90 11.61 30.18
C GLY A 182 -54.36 10.93 28.88
N THR A 183 -55.06 9.81 29.07
CA THR A 183 -55.81 8.95 28.12
C THR A 183 -55.09 7.67 27.65
N THR A 184 -55.64 6.53 28.10
CA THR A 184 -55.32 5.11 27.84
C THR A 184 -55.98 4.57 26.54
N PRO A 185 -55.86 3.29 26.18
CA PRO A 185 -54.67 2.57 25.70
C PRO A 185 -54.90 2.03 24.27
N SER A 186 -53.90 2.09 23.39
CA SER A 186 -53.94 1.41 22.09
C SER A 186 -52.93 0.28 22.07
N THR A 187 -53.46 -0.94 22.09
CA THR A 187 -52.80 -2.17 21.68
C THR A 187 -52.38 -2.07 20.21
N CYS A 188 -51.09 -1.92 19.94
CA CYS A 188 -50.49 -2.20 18.64
C CYS A 188 -49.19 -2.99 18.86
N SER A 189 -49.26 -4.27 18.48
CA SER A 189 -48.27 -5.09 17.76
C SER A 189 -46.77 -4.78 17.91
N PRO A 190 -45.91 -5.83 17.99
CA PRO A 190 -44.47 -5.64 17.94
C PRO A 190 -44.14 -4.97 16.60
N THR A 191 -43.55 -3.79 16.67
CA THR A 191 -42.86 -3.17 15.55
C THR A 191 -41.80 -4.15 15.08
N GLU A 192 -42.05 -4.78 13.93
CA GLU A 192 -41.00 -5.38 13.10
C GLU A 192 -39.94 -4.30 12.87
N VAL A 193 -38.85 -4.38 13.63
CA VAL A 193 -37.63 -3.66 13.28
C VAL A 193 -37.21 -4.25 11.95
N LYS A 194 -37.43 -3.49 10.87
CA LYS A 194 -36.86 -3.81 9.57
C LYS A 194 -35.34 -3.68 9.71
N GLU A 195 -34.69 -4.76 10.13
CA GLU A 195 -33.24 -4.95 10.11
C GLU A 195 -32.75 -4.95 8.65
N GLY A 196 -32.71 -3.75 8.07
CA GLY A 196 -31.99 -3.51 6.82
C GLY A 196 -30.49 -3.40 7.10
N PRO A 197 -29.63 -3.68 6.11
CA PRO A 197 -28.20 -3.39 6.23
C PRO A 197 -27.98 -1.91 6.57
N LEU A 198 -27.13 -1.65 7.56
CA LEU A 198 -26.77 -0.29 7.95
C LEU A 198 -25.86 0.30 6.87
N TYR A 199 -26.45 1.07 5.95
CA TYR A 199 -25.72 1.82 4.95
C TYR A 199 -25.01 3.02 5.59
N HIS A 200 -23.74 3.21 5.25
CA HIS A 200 -23.00 4.41 5.64
C HIS A 200 -22.97 5.40 4.47
N GLU A 201 -23.25 6.67 4.74
CA GLU A 201 -23.14 7.72 3.72
C GLU A 201 -21.70 7.88 3.24
N THR A 202 -20.74 7.87 4.17
CA THR A 202 -19.31 8.00 3.89
C THR A 202 -18.49 7.11 4.81
N VAL A 203 -17.22 6.89 4.48
CA VAL A 203 -16.28 6.18 5.36
C VAL A 203 -16.12 6.87 6.71
N ALA A 204 -16.27 8.20 6.78
CA ALA A 204 -16.21 8.97 8.03
C ALA A 204 -17.38 8.65 8.97
N ALA A 205 -18.53 8.22 8.43
CA ALA A 205 -19.73 7.87 9.19
C ALA A 205 -19.67 6.45 9.82
N ILE A 206 -18.63 5.66 9.53
CA ILE A 206 -18.47 4.33 10.15
C ILE A 206 -18.24 4.48 11.67
N PRO A 207 -19.01 3.80 12.54
CA PRO A 207 -18.80 3.86 13.98
C PRO A 207 -17.44 3.29 14.41
N VAL A 208 -16.83 3.89 15.43
CA VAL A 208 -15.57 3.39 16.03
C VAL A 208 -15.71 1.94 16.49
N ALA A 209 -16.87 1.57 17.03
CA ALA A 209 -17.16 0.20 17.44
C ALA A 209 -16.97 -0.83 16.31
N LEU A 210 -17.29 -0.46 15.06
CA LEU A 210 -17.13 -1.32 13.89
C LEU A 210 -15.66 -1.37 13.43
N LEU A 211 -14.93 -0.25 13.50
CA LEU A 211 -13.48 -0.24 13.28
C LEU A 211 -12.75 -1.15 14.27
N GLU A 212 -13.19 -1.17 15.52
CA GLU A 212 -12.68 -2.07 16.56
C GLU A 212 -12.96 -3.55 16.26
N VAL A 213 -14.10 -3.89 15.64
CA VAL A 213 -14.36 -5.26 15.16
C VAL A 213 -13.35 -5.65 14.09
N ILE A 214 -13.09 -4.76 13.13
CA ILE A 214 -12.13 -5.00 12.04
C ILE A 214 -10.71 -5.19 12.61
N ARG A 215 -10.29 -4.33 13.54
CA ARG A 215 -9.01 -4.46 14.25
C ARG A 215 -8.90 -5.79 14.98
N LYS A 216 -9.90 -6.14 15.78
CA LYS A 216 -9.93 -7.42 16.53
C LYS A 216 -9.84 -8.63 15.60
N ARG A 217 -10.55 -8.62 14.47
CA ARG A 217 -10.52 -9.71 13.49
C ARG A 217 -9.12 -9.95 12.93
N ARG A 218 -8.41 -8.86 12.60
CA ARG A 218 -7.02 -8.91 12.16
C ARG A 218 -6.12 -9.48 13.26
N ASP A 219 -6.28 -9.05 14.50
CA ASP A 219 -5.46 -9.50 15.63
C ASP A 219 -5.70 -10.98 15.97
N GLU A 220 -6.96 -11.43 15.93
CA GLU A 220 -7.34 -12.85 16.11
C GLU A 220 -6.72 -13.75 15.03
N ALA A 221 -6.59 -13.26 13.80
CA ALA A 221 -5.89 -13.99 12.74
C ALA A 221 -4.37 -14.08 13.00
N LEU A 222 -3.77 -13.04 13.57
CA LEU A 222 -2.36 -13.09 14.00
C LEU A 222 -2.15 -14.06 15.18
N GLN A 223 -3.06 -14.07 16.16
CA GLN A 223 -3.00 -14.97 17.30
C GLN A 223 -3.08 -16.45 16.88
N ARG A 224 -3.97 -16.78 15.94
CA ARG A 224 -4.08 -18.14 15.39
C ARG A 224 -2.80 -18.60 14.71
N ARG A 225 -2.11 -17.72 13.98
CA ARG A 225 -0.80 -18.02 13.38
C ARG A 225 0.25 -18.38 14.44
N ARG A 226 0.21 -17.77 15.62
CA ARG A 226 1.17 -18.00 16.71
C ARG A 226 0.87 -19.25 17.52
N SER A 227 -0.39 -19.66 17.60
CA SER A 227 -0.84 -20.80 18.39
C SER A 227 -1.71 -21.72 17.54
N PRO A 228 -1.12 -22.48 16.59
CA PRO A 228 -1.86 -23.40 15.73
C PRO A 228 -2.64 -24.47 16.53
N ASP A 229 -2.19 -24.80 17.75
CA ASP A 229 -2.83 -25.78 18.64
C ASP A 229 -3.91 -25.18 19.57
N ALA A 230 -4.15 -23.86 19.53
CA ALA A 230 -5.20 -23.26 20.35
C ALA A 230 -6.58 -23.64 19.79
N ALA A 231 -7.34 -24.40 20.59
CA ALA A 231 -8.74 -24.70 20.28
C ALA A 231 -9.52 -23.37 20.07
N PRO A 232 -10.28 -23.22 18.97
CA PRO A 232 -11.04 -22.02 18.72
C PRO A 232 -12.08 -21.84 19.83
N THR A 233 -11.93 -20.80 20.66
CA THR A 233 -12.79 -20.53 21.82
C THR A 233 -14.21 -20.07 21.44
N THR A 234 -14.46 -19.80 20.15
CA THR A 234 -15.76 -19.41 19.61
C THR A 234 -15.89 -19.87 18.15
N PRO A 235 -17.08 -20.31 17.69
CA PRO A 235 -17.28 -20.58 16.27
C PRO A 235 -17.02 -19.27 15.50
N PRO A 236 -16.13 -19.29 14.51
CA PRO A 236 -15.78 -18.09 13.80
C PRO A 236 -16.94 -17.61 12.95
N THR A 237 -17.26 -16.32 13.01
CA THR A 237 -18.05 -15.68 11.97
C THR A 237 -17.18 -15.58 10.72
N ASP A 238 -17.33 -16.57 9.83
CA ASP A 238 -16.52 -16.79 8.63
C ASP A 238 -16.67 -15.69 7.56
N THR A 239 -17.57 -14.74 7.76
CA THR A 239 -17.86 -13.65 6.84
C THR A 239 -16.97 -12.42 7.10
N PRO A 240 -16.47 -11.74 6.05
CA PRO A 240 -15.80 -10.45 6.21
C PRO A 240 -16.76 -9.40 6.80
N VAL A 241 -16.22 -8.37 7.43
CA VAL A 241 -17.01 -7.19 7.80
C VAL A 241 -17.40 -6.47 6.52
N VAL A 242 -18.69 -6.34 6.26
CA VAL A 242 -19.18 -5.68 5.04
C VAL A 242 -19.58 -4.26 5.38
N LEU A 243 -19.04 -3.31 4.62
CA LEU A 243 -19.22 -1.89 4.80
C LEU A 243 -19.89 -1.32 3.54
N PRO A 244 -21.24 -1.34 3.47
CA PRO A 244 -21.96 -0.71 2.37
C PRO A 244 -21.85 0.82 2.50
N ILE A 245 -21.20 1.45 1.52
CA ILE A 245 -21.01 2.90 1.43
C ILE A 245 -21.79 3.45 0.24
N THR A 246 -22.78 4.29 0.49
CA THR A 246 -23.71 4.78 -0.56
C THR A 246 -23.15 5.93 -1.39
N CYS A 247 -22.04 6.55 -1.00
CA CYS A 247 -21.43 7.64 -1.76
C CYS A 247 -20.87 7.17 -3.12
N GLN A 248 -21.64 7.42 -4.18
CA GLN A 248 -21.26 7.17 -5.57
C GLN A 248 -20.18 8.13 -6.10
N MET A 249 -19.97 9.27 -5.43
CA MET A 249 -18.93 10.24 -5.80
C MET A 249 -17.51 9.79 -5.41
N SER A 250 -17.40 8.70 -4.64
CA SER A 250 -16.12 8.13 -4.22
C SER A 250 -15.89 6.78 -4.88
N THR A 251 -14.68 6.57 -5.41
CA THR A 251 -14.27 5.26 -5.91
C THR A 251 -14.07 4.29 -4.76
N ASP A 252 -14.23 2.98 -5.00
CA ASP A 252 -13.98 1.98 -3.96
C ASP A 252 -12.54 1.98 -3.45
N PHE A 253 -11.60 2.43 -4.30
CA PHE A 253 -10.23 2.65 -3.86
C PHE A 253 -10.12 3.79 -2.84
N LEU A 254 -10.75 4.94 -3.11
CA LEU A 254 -10.80 6.04 -2.15
C LEU A 254 -11.45 5.60 -0.83
N LYS A 255 -12.55 4.84 -0.89
CA LYS A 255 -13.21 4.28 0.30
C LYS A 255 -12.28 3.36 1.09
N SER A 256 -11.55 2.48 0.41
CA SER A 256 -10.62 1.52 1.02
C SER A 256 -9.45 2.22 1.71
N VAL A 257 -8.83 3.23 1.07
CA VAL A 257 -7.71 3.98 1.66
C VAL A 257 -8.17 4.86 2.82
N ALA A 258 -9.34 5.49 2.71
CA ALA A 258 -9.92 6.26 3.82
C ALA A 258 -10.23 5.36 5.03
N LEU A 259 -10.65 4.11 4.80
CA LEU A 259 -10.85 3.14 5.89
C LEU A 259 -9.51 2.80 6.56
N LEU A 260 -8.47 2.52 5.78
CA LEU A 260 -7.12 2.27 6.32
C LEU A 260 -6.61 3.46 7.13
N GLU A 261 -6.84 4.69 6.68
CA GLU A 261 -6.47 5.89 7.44
C GLU A 261 -7.19 5.92 8.80
N ARG A 262 -8.49 5.61 8.85
CA ARG A 262 -9.22 5.57 10.12
C ARG A 262 -8.73 4.45 11.04
N LEU A 263 -8.40 3.27 10.49
CA LEU A 263 -7.81 2.17 11.26
C LEU A 263 -6.40 2.53 11.78
N TYR A 264 -5.59 3.22 10.97
CA TYR A 264 -4.27 3.69 11.39
C TYR A 264 -4.35 4.68 12.55
N ARG A 265 -5.30 5.63 12.49
CA ARG A 265 -5.54 6.57 13.60
C ARG A 265 -6.07 5.86 14.85
N LEU A 266 -6.94 4.86 14.69
CA LEU A 266 -7.43 4.04 15.79
C LEU A 266 -6.29 3.31 16.52
N GLU A 267 -5.30 2.78 15.79
CA GLU A 267 -4.11 2.16 16.38
C GLU A 267 -3.24 3.14 17.17
N GLN A 268 -3.26 4.41 16.79
CA GLN A 268 -2.58 5.48 17.52
C GLN A 268 -3.42 6.04 18.68
N GLY A 269 -4.59 5.45 18.95
CA GLY A 269 -5.50 5.89 20.02
C GLY A 269 -6.40 7.08 19.66
N ASN A 270 -6.38 7.53 18.41
CA ASN A 270 -7.25 8.60 17.93
C ASN A 270 -8.54 8.03 17.32
N THR A 271 -9.67 8.32 17.96
CA THR A 271 -11.01 7.86 17.55
C THR A 271 -11.85 8.95 16.88
N GLU A 272 -11.34 10.18 16.80
CA GLU A 272 -12.07 11.34 16.30
C GLU A 272 -12.22 11.31 14.77
N THR A 273 -13.25 11.96 14.26
CA THR A 273 -13.37 12.23 12.82
C THR A 273 -12.73 13.57 12.54
N LEU A 274 -11.66 13.58 11.75
CA LEU A 274 -10.90 14.78 11.42
C LEU A 274 -11.28 15.27 10.02
N SER A 275 -11.34 16.59 9.85
CA SER A 275 -11.36 17.23 8.53
C SER A 275 -10.03 17.03 7.79
N GLU A 276 -10.00 17.25 6.47
CA GLU A 276 -8.77 17.09 5.66
C GLU A 276 -7.59 17.93 6.20
N LYS A 277 -7.87 19.12 6.72
CA LYS A 277 -6.85 19.99 7.30
C LYS A 277 -6.31 19.42 8.61
N GLU A 278 -7.21 18.99 9.50
CA GLU A 278 -6.83 18.37 10.78
C GLU A 278 -6.10 17.05 10.57
N GLN A 279 -6.45 16.27 9.54
CA GLN A 279 -5.71 15.07 9.15
C GLN A 279 -4.26 15.41 8.77
N ALA A 280 -4.07 16.43 7.93
CA ALA A 280 -2.72 16.86 7.53
C ALA A 280 -1.87 17.31 8.73
N GLU A 281 -2.46 18.06 9.67
CA GLU A 281 -1.80 18.50 10.90
C GLU A 281 -1.52 17.32 11.87
N TYR A 282 -2.45 16.37 11.97
CA TYR A 282 -2.33 15.17 12.79
C TYR A 282 -1.17 14.30 12.34
N HIS A 283 -1.09 13.95 11.04
CA HIS A 283 -0.01 13.11 10.51
C HIS A 283 1.36 13.82 10.53
N GLN A 284 1.37 15.16 10.47
CA GLN A 284 2.61 15.91 10.64
C GLN A 284 3.14 15.82 12.09
N SER A 285 2.26 15.74 13.08
CA SER A 285 2.59 15.74 14.51
C SER A 285 2.76 14.35 15.12
N HIS A 286 2.10 13.32 14.59
CA HIS A 286 2.09 11.96 15.13
C HIS A 286 2.88 11.02 14.21
N GLN A 287 4.20 10.98 14.40
CA GLN A 287 5.11 10.13 13.64
C GLN A 287 5.49 8.90 14.47
N VAL A 288 5.37 7.70 13.88
CA VAL A 288 5.76 6.44 14.53
C VAL A 288 7.23 6.18 14.23
N GLU A 289 8.10 6.37 15.23
CA GLU A 289 9.57 6.31 15.07
C GLU A 289 10.12 4.88 14.89
N HIS A 290 9.47 3.85 15.44
CA HIS A 290 10.08 2.52 15.62
C HIS A 290 10.46 1.76 14.33
N ARG A 291 9.82 2.07 13.18
CA ARG A 291 10.07 1.39 11.89
C ARG A 291 11.02 2.13 10.96
N VAL A 292 11.41 3.33 11.35
CA VAL A 292 12.24 4.22 10.55
C VAL A 292 13.70 3.74 10.54
N GLU A 293 14.19 3.17 11.64
CA GLU A 293 15.60 2.82 11.83
C GLU A 293 16.12 1.74 10.88
N GLU A 294 15.35 0.67 10.64
CA GLU A 294 15.81 -0.43 9.77
C GLU A 294 16.01 0.03 8.33
N LEU A 295 14.99 0.70 7.77
CA LEU A 295 15.05 1.15 6.39
C LEU A 295 16.09 2.26 6.23
N MET A 296 16.25 3.12 7.23
CA MET A 296 17.35 4.11 7.26
C MET A 296 18.71 3.41 7.24
N LYS A 297 18.95 2.42 8.11
CA LYS A 297 20.20 1.67 8.14
C LYS A 297 20.49 0.96 6.83
N ALA A 298 19.46 0.37 6.22
CA ALA A 298 19.61 -0.29 4.93
C ALA A 298 19.91 0.70 3.79
N CYS A 299 19.28 1.88 3.81
CA CYS A 299 19.58 2.96 2.88
C CYS A 299 21.02 3.47 3.05
N ASP A 300 21.43 3.73 4.30
CA ASP A 300 22.79 4.18 4.62
C ASP A 300 23.86 3.19 4.15
N ALA A 301 23.60 1.89 4.30
CA ALA A 301 24.47 0.83 3.82
C ALA A 301 24.60 0.78 2.29
N GLN A 302 23.74 1.48 1.52
CA GLN A 302 23.80 1.56 0.06
C GLN A 302 24.34 2.91 -0.45
N LEU A 303 24.66 3.89 0.42
CA LEU A 303 25.08 5.22 -0.03
C LEU A 303 26.37 5.21 -0.85
N GLU A 304 27.43 4.56 -0.35
CA GLU A 304 28.70 4.47 -1.08
C GLU A 304 28.53 3.65 -2.37
N VAL A 305 27.77 2.55 -2.33
CA VAL A 305 27.46 1.75 -3.54
C VAL A 305 26.75 2.62 -4.58
N ALA A 306 25.79 3.44 -4.17
CA ALA A 306 25.07 4.36 -5.07
C ALA A 306 25.99 5.45 -5.64
N CYS A 307 26.98 5.92 -4.87
CA CYS A 307 28.00 6.85 -5.36
C CYS A 307 28.89 6.18 -6.42
N GLU A 308 29.40 4.97 -6.15
CA GLU A 308 30.20 4.19 -7.10
C GLU A 308 29.40 3.83 -8.38
N GLU A 309 28.11 3.52 -8.24
CA GLU A 309 27.20 3.28 -9.36
C GLU A 309 27.01 4.55 -10.22
N SER A 310 26.87 5.71 -9.57
CA SER A 310 26.79 7.01 -10.25
C SER A 310 28.10 7.36 -10.96
N GLU A 311 29.24 7.06 -10.34
CA GLU A 311 30.58 7.25 -10.91
C GLU A 311 30.76 6.45 -12.20
N ARG A 312 30.38 5.16 -12.19
CA ARG A 312 30.42 4.32 -13.39
C ARG A 312 29.50 4.82 -14.49
N GLN A 313 28.31 5.32 -14.13
CA GLN A 313 27.33 5.79 -15.09
C GLN A 313 27.70 7.14 -15.72
N ALA A 314 28.39 8.01 -14.98
CA ALA A 314 28.82 9.31 -15.47
C ALA A 314 29.89 9.22 -16.58
N ASP A 315 30.46 8.04 -16.82
CA ASP A 315 31.39 7.76 -17.93
C ASP A 315 32.56 8.77 -17.99
N GLY A 316 33.15 9.04 -16.82
CA GLY A 316 34.26 9.99 -16.68
C GLY A 316 33.86 11.46 -16.54
N ASP A 317 32.57 11.79 -16.60
CA ASP A 317 32.09 13.15 -16.35
C ASP A 317 32.15 13.50 -14.85
N THR A 318 33.31 13.99 -14.41
CA THR A 318 33.59 14.41 -13.01
C THR A 318 32.53 15.33 -12.41
N LYS A 319 31.90 16.13 -13.26
CA LYS A 319 30.88 17.10 -12.94
C LYS A 319 29.56 16.43 -12.54
N GLU A 320 29.13 15.42 -13.30
CA GLU A 320 27.97 14.58 -12.99
C GLU A 320 28.22 13.69 -11.77
N VAL A 321 29.44 13.17 -11.61
CA VAL A 321 29.86 12.41 -10.43
C VAL A 321 29.68 13.23 -9.16
N GLU A 322 30.30 14.41 -9.11
CA GLU A 322 30.26 15.29 -7.95
C GLU A 322 28.82 15.70 -7.62
N ARG A 323 28.02 16.03 -8.65
CA ARG A 323 26.60 16.36 -8.49
C ARG A 323 25.81 15.22 -7.85
N CYS A 324 25.89 14.01 -8.43
CA CYS A 324 25.20 12.83 -7.90
C CYS A 324 25.62 12.54 -6.45
N ARG A 325 26.92 12.56 -6.16
CA ARG A 325 27.45 12.34 -4.82
C ARG A 325 26.94 13.39 -3.83
N ASN A 326 26.96 14.67 -4.22
CA ASN A 326 26.45 15.76 -3.39
C ASN A 326 24.96 15.59 -3.09
N LEU A 327 24.15 15.23 -4.08
CA LEU A 327 22.72 14.97 -3.86
C LEU A 327 22.51 13.79 -2.90
N ILE A 328 23.14 12.65 -3.15
CA ILE A 328 23.03 11.43 -2.31
C ILE A 328 23.38 11.74 -0.86
N MET A 329 24.51 12.43 -0.64
CA MET A 329 24.99 12.75 0.71
C MET A 329 24.14 13.85 1.38
N ALA A 330 23.72 14.88 0.64
CA ALA A 330 22.89 15.96 1.18
C ALA A 330 21.52 15.47 1.67
N VAL A 331 21.03 14.35 1.12
CA VAL A 331 19.76 13.76 1.53
C VAL A 331 19.92 12.43 2.27
N SER A 332 21.13 12.07 2.73
CA SER A 332 21.36 10.80 3.45
C SER A 332 20.64 10.77 4.80
N PRO A 333 20.10 9.60 5.21
CA PRO A 333 19.44 9.41 6.49
C PRO A 333 20.25 9.77 7.73
N SER A 334 21.47 9.27 7.87
CA SER A 334 22.27 9.47 9.08
C SER A 334 23.19 10.69 9.03
N SER A 335 23.46 11.25 7.85
CA SER A 335 24.39 12.40 7.73
C SER A 335 23.72 13.75 7.48
N SER A 336 22.46 13.78 7.03
CA SER A 336 21.78 15.05 6.74
C SER A 336 21.01 15.59 7.94
N CYS A 337 21.47 16.72 8.49
CA CYS A 337 20.69 17.52 9.43
C CYS A 337 19.71 18.49 8.74
N THR A 338 19.64 18.45 7.40
CA THR A 338 18.91 19.42 6.58
C THR A 338 17.54 18.92 6.11
N VAL A 339 17.25 17.63 6.28
CA VAL A 339 15.96 17.03 5.92
C VAL A 339 15.44 16.14 7.04
N GLN A 340 14.12 16.16 7.24
CA GLN A 340 13.43 15.24 8.14
C GLN A 340 13.10 13.94 7.40
N THR A 341 13.55 12.81 7.92
CA THR A 341 13.24 11.49 7.36
C THR A 341 11.83 11.05 7.75
N GLN A 342 11.06 10.53 6.79
CA GLN A 342 9.78 9.88 7.05
C GLN A 342 9.69 8.54 6.31
N VAL A 343 9.25 7.50 7.03
CA VAL A 343 8.88 6.20 6.47
C VAL A 343 7.38 6.02 6.70
N LEU A 344 6.61 5.91 5.62
CA LEU A 344 5.15 5.78 5.70
C LEU A 344 4.75 4.30 5.76
N PRO A 345 3.60 3.95 6.35
CA PRO A 345 3.09 2.59 6.31
C PRO A 345 2.84 2.16 4.85
N ASN A 346 3.35 0.99 4.49
CA ASN A 346 3.24 0.43 3.14
C ASN A 346 1.85 -0.20 2.94
N VAL A 347 1.22 0.08 1.80
CA VAL A 347 -0.06 -0.51 1.44
C VAL A 347 0.04 -1.04 0.01
N ALA A 348 -0.16 -2.36 -0.15
CA ALA A 348 -0.18 -2.98 -1.48
C ALA A 348 -1.58 -2.83 -2.10
N VAL A 349 -1.66 -2.39 -3.34
CA VAL A 349 -2.92 -2.19 -4.06
C VAL A 349 -2.90 -2.96 -5.37
N LEU A 350 -3.78 -3.95 -5.46
CA LEU A 350 -3.90 -4.87 -6.59
C LEU A 350 -5.17 -4.57 -7.38
N GLY A 351 -5.13 -4.81 -8.69
CA GLY A 351 -6.29 -4.62 -9.56
C GLY A 351 -6.70 -3.17 -9.79
N ALA A 352 -5.77 -2.24 -9.64
CA ALA A 352 -6.02 -0.81 -9.82
C ALA A 352 -5.76 -0.30 -11.25
N LEU A 353 -5.04 -1.07 -12.07
CA LEU A 353 -4.52 -0.66 -13.37
C LEU A 353 -4.93 -1.63 -14.48
N GLY A 354 -5.00 -1.16 -15.73
CA GLY A 354 -5.23 -1.92 -16.96
C GLY A 354 -6.68 -1.93 -17.46
N GLY A 355 -7.62 -1.30 -16.75
CA GLY A 355 -9.05 -1.40 -17.00
C GLY A 355 -9.65 -0.13 -17.62
N ARG A 356 -10.65 0.42 -16.93
CA ARG A 356 -11.27 1.69 -17.30
C ARG A 356 -10.33 2.86 -17.02
N ILE A 357 -10.09 3.73 -18.01
CA ILE A 357 -9.15 4.86 -17.87
C ILE A 357 -9.57 5.85 -16.79
N ASP A 358 -10.87 6.10 -16.63
CA ASP A 358 -11.40 6.98 -15.58
C ASP A 358 -11.14 6.41 -14.18
N HIS A 359 -11.18 5.08 -14.03
CA HIS A 359 -10.79 4.43 -12.78
C HIS A 359 -9.28 4.58 -12.52
N GLU A 360 -8.43 4.42 -13.52
CA GLU A 360 -6.98 4.61 -13.36
C GLU A 360 -6.61 6.04 -12.97
N ILE A 361 -7.26 7.04 -13.58
CA ILE A 361 -7.10 8.44 -13.17
C ILE A 361 -7.56 8.61 -11.71
N GLY A 362 -8.70 8.05 -11.33
CA GLY A 362 -9.17 8.04 -9.94
C GLY A 362 -8.18 7.39 -8.98
N VAL A 363 -7.49 6.33 -9.42
CA VAL A 363 -6.42 5.68 -8.66
C VAL A 363 -5.23 6.61 -8.49
N MET A 364 -4.73 7.24 -9.56
CA MET A 364 -3.62 8.19 -9.49
C MET A 364 -3.93 9.36 -8.55
N VAL A 365 -5.13 9.93 -8.65
CA VAL A 365 -5.59 11.01 -7.76
C VAL A 365 -5.59 10.56 -6.29
N THR A 366 -6.09 9.35 -6.02
CA THR A 366 -6.11 8.78 -4.66
C THR A 366 -4.69 8.54 -4.14
N VAL A 367 -3.79 7.99 -4.96
CA VAL A 367 -2.37 7.77 -4.58
C VAL A 367 -1.69 9.09 -4.20
N MET A 368 -1.91 10.15 -4.98
CA MET A 368 -1.34 11.47 -4.71
C MET A 368 -1.95 12.11 -3.46
N ARG A 369 -3.28 12.00 -3.27
CA ARG A 369 -4.01 12.53 -2.11
C ARG A 369 -3.50 11.97 -0.79
N PHE A 370 -3.20 10.67 -0.73
CA PHE A 370 -2.74 9.99 0.48
C PHE A 370 -1.21 9.82 0.54
N SER A 371 -0.46 10.51 -0.32
CA SER A 371 1.00 10.37 -0.46
C SER A 371 1.82 10.74 0.77
N ARG A 372 1.21 11.51 1.70
CA ARG A 372 1.76 11.92 3.01
C ARG A 372 1.34 11.01 4.16
N ILE A 373 0.40 10.10 3.93
CA ILE A 373 -0.18 9.21 4.95
C ILE A 373 0.34 7.80 4.74
N PHE A 374 0.32 7.33 3.49
CA PHE A 374 0.71 5.97 3.14
C PHE A 374 1.73 5.95 1.99
N HIS A 375 2.59 4.93 1.98
CA HIS A 375 3.26 4.50 0.77
C HIS A 375 2.35 3.51 0.04
N LEU A 376 1.46 4.03 -0.80
CA LEU A 376 0.58 3.23 -1.65
C LEU A 376 1.39 2.66 -2.82
N ILE A 377 1.60 1.34 -2.80
CA ILE A 377 2.30 0.57 -3.82
C ILE A 377 1.24 -0.03 -4.74
N VAL A 378 0.91 0.68 -5.81
CA VAL A 378 -0.06 0.20 -6.79
C VAL A 378 0.64 -0.70 -7.78
N VAL A 379 0.17 -1.94 -7.90
CA VAL A 379 0.82 -2.98 -8.70
C VAL A 379 -0.15 -3.60 -9.69
N ASN A 380 0.35 -3.91 -10.88
CA ASN A 380 -0.25 -4.88 -11.78
C ASN A 380 0.83 -5.83 -12.33
N ARG A 381 0.49 -6.62 -13.34
CA ARG A 381 1.42 -7.54 -14.01
C ARG A 381 2.71 -6.86 -14.51
N TYR A 382 2.63 -5.61 -14.96
CA TYR A 382 3.71 -4.94 -15.69
C TYR A 382 4.38 -3.82 -14.93
N ASN A 383 3.70 -3.21 -13.96
CA ASN A 383 4.11 -1.94 -13.39
C ASN A 383 3.90 -1.92 -11.88
N VAL A 384 4.74 -1.12 -11.21
CA VAL A 384 4.54 -0.60 -9.86
C VAL A 384 4.51 0.92 -9.94
N LEU A 385 3.57 1.54 -9.23
CA LEU A 385 3.33 2.97 -9.20
C LEU A 385 3.20 3.44 -7.75
N PHE A 386 3.83 4.56 -7.42
CA PHE A 386 3.63 5.25 -6.14
C PHE A 386 3.90 6.76 -6.27
N ALA A 387 3.40 7.55 -5.32
CA ALA A 387 3.63 9.00 -5.30
C ALA A 387 4.95 9.39 -4.63
N CYS A 388 5.61 10.37 -5.24
CA CYS A 388 6.68 11.15 -4.63
C CYS A 388 6.16 11.97 -3.45
N TRP A 389 7.05 12.35 -2.54
CA TRP A 389 6.77 13.33 -1.52
C TRP A 389 6.54 14.72 -2.13
N PRO A 390 5.40 15.38 -1.87
CA PRO A 390 5.15 16.73 -2.39
C PRO A 390 6.14 17.75 -1.80
N ASP A 391 6.81 18.53 -2.66
CA ASP A 391 7.81 19.55 -2.30
C ASP A 391 8.98 19.04 -1.42
N GLY A 392 9.29 17.75 -1.51
CA GLY A 392 10.35 17.14 -0.71
C GLY A 392 11.19 16.15 -1.50
N VAL A 393 11.81 15.23 -0.78
CA VAL A 393 12.70 14.21 -1.37
C VAL A 393 12.02 12.86 -1.29
N THR A 394 12.12 12.07 -2.36
CA THR A 394 11.74 10.66 -2.35
C THR A 394 12.97 9.83 -2.62
N GLN A 395 13.32 8.96 -1.68
CA GLN A 395 14.37 7.96 -1.83
C GLN A 395 13.73 6.57 -1.88
N LEU A 396 13.97 5.86 -2.97
CA LEU A 396 13.53 4.49 -3.17
C LEU A 396 14.73 3.55 -3.07
N LEU A 397 14.65 2.61 -2.14
CA LEU A 397 15.59 1.50 -2.04
C LEU A 397 15.10 0.33 -2.89
N MET A 398 15.92 -0.10 -3.85
CA MET A 398 15.59 -1.21 -4.75
C MET A 398 15.79 -2.58 -4.08
N PRO A 399 15.06 -3.63 -4.51
CA PRO A 399 15.26 -4.99 -4.00
C PRO A 399 16.71 -5.49 -4.14
N PRO A 400 17.23 -6.35 -3.24
CA PRO A 400 18.59 -6.88 -3.35
C PRO A 400 18.86 -7.67 -4.64
N SER A 401 17.82 -8.30 -5.19
CA SER A 401 17.83 -9.02 -6.47
C SER A 401 17.90 -8.11 -7.68
N TRP A 402 17.83 -6.80 -7.46
CA TRP A 402 18.14 -5.80 -8.45
C TRP A 402 19.60 -5.94 -8.89
N LYS A 403 19.78 -6.52 -10.08
CA LYS A 403 21.07 -6.58 -10.75
C LYS A 403 21.14 -5.41 -11.72
N GLN A 404 22.08 -4.51 -11.46
CA GLN A 404 22.48 -3.50 -12.42
C GLN A 404 22.98 -4.22 -13.68
N GLN A 405 22.48 -3.84 -14.85
CA GLN A 405 22.99 -4.36 -16.11
C GLN A 405 24.43 -3.87 -16.26
N ALA A 406 25.38 -4.79 -16.34
CA ALA A 406 26.82 -4.48 -16.28
C ALA A 406 27.32 -3.65 -17.48
N ASP A 407 26.56 -3.59 -18.57
CA ASP A 407 26.95 -2.95 -19.84
C ASP A 407 26.01 -1.82 -20.29
N LEU A 408 25.55 -0.97 -19.37
CA LEU A 408 24.87 0.28 -19.75
C LEU A 408 25.87 1.41 -20.04
N SER A 409 26.99 1.14 -20.73
CA SER A 409 27.82 2.24 -21.24
C SER A 409 27.07 2.92 -22.39
N ARG A 410 27.08 4.27 -22.43
CA ARG A 410 26.38 5.06 -23.45
C ARG A 410 26.89 4.78 -24.89
N ASP A 411 28.07 4.17 -25.02
CA ASP A 411 28.77 3.92 -26.28
C ASP A 411 28.76 2.46 -26.77
N SER A 412 27.94 1.58 -26.21
CA SER A 412 27.91 0.16 -26.57
C SER A 412 27.17 -0.15 -27.90
N SER A 413 27.75 0.28 -29.02
CA SER A 413 27.44 -0.28 -30.36
C SER A 413 28.11 -1.63 -30.61
N VAL A 414 28.43 -2.40 -29.56
CA VAL A 414 29.20 -3.64 -29.65
C VAL A 414 28.36 -4.81 -29.14
N GLN A 415 28.23 -5.81 -30.00
CA GLN A 415 27.52 -7.08 -29.83
C GLN A 415 27.40 -7.57 -28.39
N ALA A 416 26.20 -7.40 -27.81
CA ALA A 416 25.79 -8.12 -26.62
C ALA A 416 25.81 -9.62 -26.91
N THR A 417 26.75 -10.34 -26.30
CA THR A 417 26.67 -11.80 -26.25
C THR A 417 25.46 -12.17 -25.39
N ALA A 418 24.58 -13.01 -25.95
CA ALA A 418 23.26 -13.35 -25.42
C ALA A 418 23.30 -14.25 -24.16
N ALA A 419 24.20 -13.97 -23.21
CA ALA A 419 24.23 -14.63 -21.91
C ALA A 419 23.29 -13.90 -20.93
N ALA A 420 21.99 -14.23 -21.00
CA ALA A 420 20.98 -13.95 -19.98
C ALA A 420 21.08 -12.58 -19.27
N ALA A 421 21.19 -11.49 -20.04
CA ALA A 421 21.06 -10.15 -19.49
C ALA A 421 19.63 -10.00 -18.93
N ALA A 422 19.51 -9.69 -17.63
CA ALA A 422 18.22 -9.37 -17.04
C ALA A 422 17.67 -8.12 -17.74
N ASP A 423 16.41 -8.16 -18.20
CA ASP A 423 15.76 -7.02 -18.84
C ASP A 423 15.90 -5.77 -17.93
N PRO A 424 16.37 -4.62 -18.45
CA PRO A 424 16.48 -3.40 -17.67
C PRO A 424 15.11 -3.01 -17.14
N TYR A 425 15.07 -2.59 -15.89
CA TYR A 425 13.83 -2.13 -15.29
C TYR A 425 13.53 -0.73 -15.78
N MET A 426 12.60 -0.67 -16.72
CA MET A 426 12.06 0.59 -17.22
C MET A 426 11.44 1.37 -16.06
N CYS A 427 11.51 2.69 -16.11
CA CYS A 427 10.91 3.54 -15.10
C CYS A 427 10.50 4.88 -15.69
N GLY A 428 9.80 5.66 -14.89
CA GLY A 428 9.47 7.04 -15.24
C GLY A 428 9.11 7.88 -14.03
N VAL A 429 9.25 9.19 -14.21
CA VAL A 429 8.82 10.22 -13.26
C VAL A 429 7.79 11.09 -13.98
N VAL A 430 6.56 11.05 -13.50
CA VAL A 430 5.39 11.68 -14.13
C VAL A 430 4.83 12.79 -13.24
N PRO A 431 5.17 14.06 -13.50
CA PRO A 431 4.61 15.19 -12.77
C PRO A 431 3.23 15.58 -13.31
N PHE A 432 2.25 15.82 -12.44
CA PHE A 432 0.88 16.25 -12.79
C PHE A 432 0.75 17.78 -12.77
N GLY A 433 1.68 18.44 -13.44
CA GLY A 433 1.77 19.90 -13.59
C GLY A 433 3.18 20.31 -13.99
N ALA A 434 3.44 21.61 -14.16
CA ALA A 434 4.77 22.11 -14.47
C ALA A 434 5.70 22.05 -13.26
N VAL A 435 6.84 21.37 -13.41
CA VAL A 435 7.86 21.23 -12.36
C VAL A 435 8.67 22.52 -12.25
N ARG A 436 8.76 23.03 -11.02
CA ARG A 436 9.56 24.20 -10.66
C ARG A 436 11.04 23.87 -10.51
N GLU A 437 11.36 22.91 -9.64
CA GLU A 437 12.73 22.42 -9.40
C GLU A 437 12.70 20.89 -9.30
N LEU A 438 13.64 20.21 -9.94
CA LEU A 438 13.78 18.76 -9.83
C LEU A 438 15.24 18.38 -9.96
N GLU A 439 15.69 17.49 -9.09
CA GLU A 439 16.96 16.81 -9.27
C GLU A 439 16.79 15.31 -9.05
N THR A 440 17.38 14.49 -9.93
CA THR A 440 17.36 13.05 -9.76
C THR A 440 18.76 12.42 -9.78
N THR A 441 18.88 11.27 -9.12
CA THR A 441 20.01 10.35 -9.22
C THR A 441 19.53 8.89 -9.15
N GLY A 442 20.34 7.96 -9.63
CA GLY A 442 20.00 6.54 -9.74
C GLY A 442 19.11 6.18 -10.92
N PHE A 443 18.94 7.12 -11.86
CA PHE A 443 18.31 6.91 -13.15
C PHE A 443 19.35 6.97 -14.26
N PHE A 444 19.16 6.20 -15.33
CA PHE A 444 20.07 6.20 -16.47
C PHE A 444 20.14 7.59 -17.16
N TRP A 445 18.99 8.25 -17.26
CA TRP A 445 18.90 9.67 -17.61
C TRP A 445 18.47 10.47 -16.38
N ASN A 446 19.46 10.97 -15.61
CA ASN A 446 19.20 11.89 -14.52
C ASN A 446 18.66 13.23 -15.04
N ILE A 447 17.81 13.88 -14.25
CA ILE A 447 17.13 15.12 -14.58
C ILE A 447 17.59 16.20 -13.61
N VAL A 448 17.94 17.37 -14.12
CA VAL A 448 18.29 18.56 -13.32
C VAL A 448 17.53 19.74 -13.87
N LYS A 449 16.47 20.19 -13.21
CA LYS A 449 15.66 21.35 -13.60
C LYS A 449 15.81 22.44 -12.55
N ASN A 450 16.29 23.61 -12.98
CA ASN A 450 16.35 24.86 -12.19
C ASN A 450 17.11 24.73 -10.84
N ARG A 451 18.14 23.88 -10.75
CA ARG A 451 18.98 23.72 -9.55
C ARG A 451 20.24 24.58 -9.65
N ARG A 452 20.45 25.51 -8.71
CA ARG A 452 21.63 26.38 -8.67
C ARG A 452 22.85 25.57 -8.27
N GLY A 453 23.97 25.83 -8.93
CA GLY A 453 25.22 25.11 -8.69
C GLY A 453 25.28 23.74 -9.38
N CYS A 454 24.21 23.30 -10.04
CA CYS A 454 24.21 22.13 -10.90
C CYS A 454 24.40 22.55 -12.38
N TYR A 455 24.81 21.60 -13.24
CA TYR A 455 25.17 21.81 -14.66
C TYR A 455 23.99 22.24 -15.54
N ASP A 456 23.57 23.50 -15.41
CA ASP A 456 22.53 24.09 -16.26
C ASP A 456 23.05 24.47 -17.67
N GLU A 457 24.36 24.47 -17.90
CA GLU A 457 24.94 24.89 -19.19
C GLU A 457 25.07 23.74 -20.21
N PHE A 458 25.12 22.47 -19.77
CA PHE A 458 25.41 21.33 -20.65
C PHE A 458 24.18 20.49 -21.01
N THR A 459 23.21 20.35 -20.10
CA THR A 459 21.96 19.62 -20.38
C THR A 459 20.90 20.49 -21.06
N GLY A 460 21.06 21.83 -21.03
CA GLY A 460 20.19 22.77 -21.77
C GLY A 460 18.72 22.77 -21.35
N VAL A 461 18.36 22.12 -20.23
CA VAL A 461 16.96 21.85 -19.89
C VAL A 461 16.24 23.01 -19.20
N ARG A 462 16.89 24.17 -19.03
CA ARG A 462 16.25 25.39 -18.52
C ARG A 462 14.99 25.75 -19.32
N GLY A 463 15.04 25.60 -20.64
CA GLY A 463 13.91 25.86 -21.53
C GLY A 463 12.89 24.70 -21.63
N TYR A 464 13.18 23.53 -21.04
CA TYR A 464 12.25 22.41 -21.07
C TYR A 464 11.22 22.52 -19.96
N ARG A 465 9.95 22.43 -20.36
CA ARG A 465 8.81 22.34 -19.46
C ARG A 465 8.58 20.88 -19.10
N PHE A 466 9.06 20.47 -17.92
CA PHE A 466 8.78 19.15 -17.37
C PHE A 466 7.38 19.16 -16.75
N ALA A 467 6.42 18.54 -17.43
CA ALA A 467 5.02 18.58 -17.06
C ALA A 467 4.25 17.44 -17.74
N PHE A 468 3.06 17.08 -17.21
CA PHE A 468 2.18 16.10 -17.84
C PHE A 468 1.77 16.50 -19.27
N ASP A 469 1.60 17.80 -19.50
CA ASP A 469 1.32 18.41 -20.81
C ASP A 469 2.58 18.81 -21.59
N GLY A 470 3.77 18.42 -21.10
CA GLY A 470 5.07 18.77 -21.65
C GLY A 470 6.01 17.56 -21.75
N ILE A 471 7.26 17.75 -21.35
CA ILE A 471 8.25 16.66 -21.32
C ILE A 471 8.05 15.85 -20.05
N VAL A 472 7.85 14.54 -20.23
CA VAL A 472 7.77 13.57 -19.14
C VAL A 472 8.90 12.58 -19.27
N SER A 473 9.60 12.29 -18.18
CA SER A 473 10.60 11.23 -18.16
C SER A 473 9.89 9.87 -18.13
N VAL A 474 9.58 9.34 -19.30
CA VAL A 474 9.09 7.98 -19.51
C VAL A 474 10.16 7.13 -20.18
N CYS A 475 10.08 5.81 -20.03
CA CYS A 475 11.04 4.86 -20.60
C CYS A 475 12.49 5.09 -20.16
N ASN A 476 12.68 5.65 -18.95
CA ASN A 476 13.98 5.74 -18.30
C ASN A 476 14.37 4.36 -17.74
N ILE A 477 15.57 4.20 -17.22
CA ILE A 477 16.05 2.94 -16.63
C ILE A 477 16.56 3.25 -15.23
N VAL A 478 16.19 2.44 -14.24
CA VAL A 478 16.82 2.56 -12.92
C VAL A 478 18.22 1.97 -13.00
N SER A 479 19.22 2.79 -12.67
CA SER A 479 20.65 2.49 -12.81
C SER A 479 21.35 2.23 -11.48
N SER A 480 20.73 2.58 -10.35
CA SER A 480 21.29 2.40 -9.01
C SER A 480 20.33 1.67 -8.06
N ARG A 481 20.89 1.07 -7.02
CA ARG A 481 20.13 0.50 -5.89
C ARG A 481 19.43 1.54 -5.03
N LEU A 482 19.88 2.79 -5.07
CA LEU A 482 19.25 3.90 -4.39
C LEU A 482 18.84 4.96 -5.41
N VAL A 483 17.53 5.08 -5.62
CA VAL A 483 16.97 6.05 -6.54
C VAL A 483 16.49 7.26 -5.75
N THR A 484 16.90 8.46 -6.15
CA THR A 484 16.49 9.70 -5.48
C THR A 484 15.82 10.65 -6.46
N ALA A 485 14.65 11.16 -6.09
CA ALA A 485 13.99 12.28 -6.74
C ALA A 485 13.75 13.40 -5.73
N ASP A 486 14.43 14.53 -5.92
CA ASP A 486 14.35 15.71 -5.08
C ASP A 486 13.52 16.79 -5.77
N PHE A 487 12.36 17.11 -5.18
CA PHE A 487 11.43 18.16 -5.59
C PHE A 487 11.43 19.35 -4.60
N ARG A 488 12.43 19.47 -3.71
CA ARG A 488 12.51 20.61 -2.79
C ARG A 488 12.78 21.91 -3.57
N PRO A 489 12.04 23.00 -3.30
CA PRO A 489 12.41 24.32 -3.80
C PRO A 489 13.63 24.84 -3.02
N THR A 490 14.82 24.80 -3.61
CA THR A 490 16.10 25.13 -2.95
C THR A 490 16.69 26.46 -3.39
N THR A 491 16.32 26.99 -4.55
CA THR A 491 17.07 28.07 -5.20
C THR A 491 16.36 29.41 -5.23
N CYS A 492 15.05 29.38 -5.02
CA CYS A 492 14.23 30.57 -5.06
C CYS A 492 13.87 31.00 -3.64
N GLU A 493 14.39 32.14 -3.21
CA GLU A 493 13.63 32.97 -2.27
C GLU A 493 12.20 33.06 -2.82
N VAL A 494 11.18 32.85 -1.98
CA VAL A 494 9.75 32.96 -2.39
C VAL A 494 9.46 34.30 -3.08
N SER A 495 10.31 35.31 -2.85
CA SER A 495 10.28 36.65 -3.44
C SER A 495 10.94 36.82 -4.83
N LYS A 496 11.69 35.83 -5.34
CA LYS A 496 12.31 35.90 -6.68
C LYS A 496 11.55 35.02 -7.67
N PRO A 497 11.20 35.54 -8.86
CA PRO A 497 10.51 34.76 -9.87
C PRO A 497 11.36 33.55 -10.26
N SER A 498 10.70 32.41 -10.43
CA SER A 498 11.30 31.25 -11.10
C SER A 498 11.91 31.71 -12.44
N TRP A 499 13.04 31.13 -12.81
CA TRP A 499 13.67 31.35 -14.12
C TRP A 499 12.78 30.88 -15.28
N ASP A 500 11.81 30.03 -14.98
CA ASP A 500 10.65 29.71 -15.79
C ASP A 500 9.45 30.53 -15.28
N PRO A 501 9.02 31.59 -15.99
CA PRO A 501 7.93 32.46 -15.54
C PRO A 501 6.56 31.75 -15.50
N GLU A 502 6.44 30.57 -16.12
CA GLU A 502 5.24 29.74 -16.07
C GLU A 502 5.29 28.68 -14.96
N ALA A 503 6.43 28.51 -14.29
CA ALA A 503 6.55 27.51 -13.23
C ALA A 503 5.76 27.91 -11.98
N PRO A 504 5.03 26.96 -11.35
CA PRO A 504 4.24 27.21 -10.17
C PRO A 504 5.08 27.57 -8.94
N SER A 505 4.42 28.13 -7.92
CA SER A 505 5.03 28.46 -6.63
C SER A 505 5.47 27.22 -5.82
N ALA A 506 4.92 26.05 -6.13
CA ALA A 506 5.24 24.75 -5.52
C ALA A 506 5.31 23.68 -6.60
N ASN A 507 6.07 22.62 -6.39
CA ASN A 507 6.10 21.52 -7.34
C ASN A 507 4.75 20.80 -7.36
N PRO A 508 4.30 20.34 -8.54
CA PRO A 508 3.09 19.57 -8.66
C PRO A 508 3.28 18.18 -8.03
N PRO A 509 2.18 17.49 -7.68
CA PRO A 509 2.23 16.07 -7.36
C PRO A 509 2.91 15.28 -8.49
N ALA A 510 3.74 14.31 -8.14
CA ALA A 510 4.47 13.48 -9.09
C ALA A 510 4.40 12.00 -8.71
N LEU A 511 4.37 11.14 -9.72
CA LEU A 511 4.38 9.69 -9.58
C LEU A 511 5.70 9.13 -10.09
N VAL A 512 6.18 8.08 -9.42
CA VAL A 512 7.22 7.19 -9.95
C VAL A 512 6.53 5.94 -10.47
N MET A 513 6.90 5.54 -11.68
CA MET A 513 6.51 4.29 -12.31
C MET A 513 7.73 3.41 -12.47
N LEU A 514 7.61 2.14 -12.13
CA LEU A 514 8.63 1.11 -12.30
C LEU A 514 8.02 -0.03 -13.11
N GLY A 515 8.72 -0.47 -14.16
CA GLY A 515 8.41 -1.68 -14.89
C GLY A 515 8.82 -2.91 -14.10
N ARG A 516 7.97 -3.93 -14.08
CA ARG A 516 8.25 -5.24 -13.49
C ARG A 516 9.01 -6.09 -14.51
N PRO A 517 10.11 -6.74 -14.11
CA PRO A 517 10.93 -7.54 -15.01
C PRO A 517 10.19 -8.83 -15.34
N LYS A 518 10.37 -9.33 -16.57
CA LYS A 518 9.77 -10.59 -17.01
C LYS A 518 10.18 -11.79 -16.15
N SER A 519 11.40 -11.77 -15.61
CA SER A 519 11.92 -12.81 -14.72
C SER A 519 11.18 -12.88 -13.38
N SER A 520 10.66 -11.76 -12.84
CA SER A 520 9.78 -11.79 -11.66
C SER A 520 8.41 -12.40 -11.95
N MET A 521 7.95 -12.33 -13.21
CA MET A 521 6.66 -12.90 -13.62
C MET A 521 6.71 -14.43 -13.74
N VAL A 522 7.84 -15.00 -14.18
CA VAL A 522 8.00 -16.45 -14.34
C VAL A 522 8.11 -17.14 -12.97
N LYS A 523 8.79 -16.52 -12.00
CA LYS A 523 8.97 -17.09 -10.65
C LYS A 523 7.68 -17.12 -9.82
N ALA A 524 6.81 -16.11 -9.96
CA ALA A 524 5.51 -16.11 -9.29
C ALA A 524 4.59 -17.25 -9.82
N ALA A 525 4.60 -17.47 -11.14
CA ALA A 525 3.86 -18.56 -11.75
C ALA A 525 4.45 -19.96 -11.43
N SER A 526 5.76 -20.09 -11.27
CA SER A 526 6.39 -21.35 -10.88
C SER A 526 6.23 -21.68 -9.39
N ALA A 527 6.19 -20.67 -8.51
CA ALA A 527 5.94 -20.86 -7.09
C ALA A 527 4.52 -21.42 -6.83
N LEU A 528 3.52 -20.97 -7.61
CA LEU A 528 2.17 -21.56 -7.58
C LEU A 528 2.18 -23.03 -8.03
N LYS A 529 2.87 -23.33 -9.13
CA LYS A 529 2.99 -24.72 -9.62
C LYS A 529 3.77 -25.65 -8.69
N GLN A 530 4.66 -25.10 -7.87
CA GLN A 530 5.37 -25.88 -6.84
C GLN A 530 4.52 -26.08 -5.58
N SER A 531 3.62 -25.14 -5.24
CA SER A 531 2.59 -25.36 -4.21
C SER A 531 1.42 -26.23 -4.68
N GLU A 532 1.31 -26.53 -5.97
CA GLU A 532 0.35 -27.49 -6.55
C GLU A 532 0.92 -28.91 -6.65
N LYS A 533 2.24 -29.09 -6.46
CA LYS A 533 2.95 -30.38 -6.54
C LYS A 533 3.51 -30.86 -5.19
N LEU A 534 3.27 -30.09 -4.14
CA LEU A 534 3.54 -30.36 -2.73
C LEU A 534 2.23 -30.20 -1.99
#